data_AF-A0A0B1SXP8-F1
#
_entry.id   AF-A0A0B1SXP8-F1
#
_cell.length_a   1.000
_cell.length_b   1.000
_cell.length_c   1.000
_cell.angle_alpha   90.00
_cell.angle_beta   90.00
_cell.angle_gamma   90.00
#
_symmetry.space_group_name_H-M   'P 1'
#
loop_
_entity.id
_entity.type
_entity.pdbx_description
1 polymer ?
#
loop_
_entity_poly.entity_id
_entity_poly.type
_entity_poly.pdbx_seq_one_letter_code
_entity_poly.pdbx_strand_id
1 'polypeptide(L)'
;KTAVGQDIFSDRLTSLSPHLCAYFVVDAQGLAAILDFLDQQHIGRGPATANIFLIIADVFLRIIECREPTVVAEVNARLEDCVGRALHVFHAFYCYPRLVCTFGKAILAMYQRPNAEQYFGKASFYLRYAQKRFASIPETDPRRAVLEELTSQILNS
;
A
#
# COMPACT_ATOMS: atom_id res chain seq x y z
N LYS A 1 34.54 -13.15 -2.72
CA LYS A 1 33.45 -12.97 -1.72
C LYS A 1 32.30 -12.27 -2.42
N THR A 2 31.17 -12.94 -2.43
CA THR A 2 29.92 -12.77 -3.17
C THR A 2 29.29 -11.36 -3.09
N ALA A 3 29.23 -10.68 -4.23
CA ALA A 3 28.42 -9.47 -4.47
C ALA A 3 27.72 -9.56 -5.85
N VAL A 4 27.24 -10.75 -6.21
CA VAL A 4 26.62 -11.03 -7.53
C VAL A 4 25.15 -11.43 -7.39
N GLY A 5 24.66 -11.67 -6.17
CA GLY A 5 23.30 -12.16 -5.93
C GLY A 5 22.23 -11.08 -5.67
N GLN A 6 22.62 -9.87 -5.24
CA GLN A 6 21.66 -8.81 -4.90
C GLN A 6 21.22 -7.99 -6.12
N ASP A 7 22.13 -7.69 -7.04
CA ASP A 7 21.81 -6.88 -8.22
C ASP A 7 20.99 -7.66 -9.27
N ILE A 8 21.25 -8.97 -9.43
CA ILE A 8 20.54 -9.81 -10.41
C ILE A 8 19.05 -10.00 -10.06
N PHE A 9 18.70 -10.04 -8.77
CA PHE A 9 17.31 -10.21 -8.35
C PHE A 9 16.50 -8.93 -8.53
N SER A 10 17.12 -7.76 -8.26
CA SER A 10 16.49 -6.46 -8.46
C SER A 10 16.21 -6.21 -9.93
N ASP A 11 17.19 -6.46 -10.81
CA ASP A 11 17.10 -6.19 -12.24
C ASP A 11 16.09 -7.10 -12.96
N ARG A 12 15.96 -8.37 -12.55
CA ARG A 12 14.99 -9.31 -13.15
C ARG A 12 13.55 -9.00 -12.77
N LEU A 13 13.27 -8.60 -11.53
CA LEU A 13 11.94 -8.19 -11.10
C LEU A 13 11.49 -6.88 -11.76
N THR A 14 12.43 -5.94 -12.01
CA THR A 14 12.14 -4.72 -12.78
C THR A 14 11.95 -4.96 -14.28
N SER A 15 12.42 -6.10 -14.80
CA SER A 15 12.28 -6.47 -16.22
C SER A 15 10.97 -7.18 -16.57
N LEU A 16 10.28 -7.74 -15.56
CA LEU A 16 8.92 -8.24 -15.72
C LEU A 16 7.97 -7.05 -15.68
N SER A 17 6.99 -6.98 -16.59
CA SER A 17 5.98 -5.93 -16.49
C SER A 17 5.33 -6.01 -15.10
N PRO A 18 4.99 -4.89 -14.45
CA PRO A 18 4.30 -4.91 -13.15
C PRO A 18 3.06 -5.82 -13.15
N HIS A 19 2.42 -5.98 -14.31
CA HIS A 19 1.30 -6.88 -14.54
C HIS A 19 1.69 -8.37 -14.53
N LEU A 20 2.86 -8.73 -15.04
CA LEU A 20 3.39 -10.09 -15.01
C LEU A 20 3.83 -10.49 -13.59
N CYS A 21 4.41 -9.55 -12.82
CA CYS A 21 4.67 -9.75 -11.39
C CYS A 21 3.37 -9.90 -10.59
N ALA A 22 2.37 -9.05 -10.85
CA ALA A 22 1.05 -9.16 -10.21
C ALA A 22 0.34 -10.48 -10.55
N TYR A 23 0.48 -10.97 -11.79
CA TYR A 23 -0.08 -12.25 -12.23
C TYR A 23 0.55 -13.44 -11.47
N PHE A 24 1.88 -13.51 -11.37
CA PHE A 24 2.54 -14.54 -10.57
C PHE A 24 2.20 -14.45 -9.08
N VAL A 25 1.95 -13.24 -8.58
CA VAL A 25 1.50 -13.01 -7.20
C VAL A 25 0.06 -13.50 -6.98
N VAL A 26 -0.82 -13.57 -7.98
CA VAL A 26 -2.18 -14.11 -7.79
C VAL A 26 -2.18 -15.64 -7.88
N ASP A 27 -1.50 -16.21 -8.88
CA ASP A 27 -1.45 -17.67 -9.06
C ASP A 27 -0.68 -18.38 -7.92
N ALA A 28 0.30 -17.70 -7.30
CA ALA A 28 1.08 -18.21 -6.18
C ALA A 28 0.58 -17.79 -4.78
N GLN A 29 -0.67 -17.33 -4.63
CA GLN A 29 -1.21 -16.79 -3.37
C GLN A 29 -0.42 -15.62 -2.77
N GLY A 30 0.40 -14.95 -3.56
CA GLY A 30 1.26 -13.87 -3.10
C GLY A 30 0.49 -12.64 -2.59
N LEU A 31 -0.76 -12.37 -3.00
CA LEU A 31 -1.55 -11.31 -2.35
C LEU A 31 -1.80 -11.66 -0.88
N ALA A 32 -2.16 -12.91 -0.57
CA ALA A 32 -2.29 -13.37 0.81
C ALA A 32 -0.96 -13.21 1.56
N ALA A 33 0.15 -13.65 0.97
CA ALA A 33 1.47 -13.53 1.59
C ALA A 33 1.87 -12.06 1.84
N ILE A 34 1.53 -11.14 0.92
CA ILE A 34 1.73 -9.71 1.12
C ILE A 34 0.86 -9.21 2.28
N LEU A 35 -0.43 -9.56 2.33
CA LEU A 35 -1.32 -9.14 3.40
C LEU A 35 -0.86 -9.67 4.76
N ASP A 36 -0.40 -10.93 4.83
CA ASP A 36 0.19 -11.53 6.02
C ASP A 36 1.44 -10.78 6.46
N PHE A 37 2.31 -10.40 5.51
CA PHE A 37 3.48 -9.59 5.78
C PHE A 37 3.12 -8.20 6.32
N LEU A 38 2.12 -7.54 5.72
CA LEU A 38 1.63 -6.24 6.17
C LEU A 38 0.93 -6.29 7.54
N ASP A 39 0.46 -7.45 7.98
CA ASP A 39 -0.11 -7.66 9.31
C ASP A 39 0.92 -7.90 10.41
N GLN A 40 2.21 -8.03 10.09
CA GLN A 40 3.22 -8.35 11.11
C GLN A 40 3.47 -7.16 12.05
N GLN A 41 2.64 -7.04 13.09
CA GLN A 41 2.63 -5.93 14.05
C GLN A 41 3.90 -5.86 14.92
N HIS A 42 4.72 -6.90 14.90
CA HIS A 42 5.91 -7.06 15.72
C HIS A 42 7.22 -6.73 15.01
N ILE A 43 7.21 -6.45 13.70
CA ILE A 43 8.44 -6.02 13.02
C ILE A 43 8.73 -4.57 13.41
N GLY A 44 9.92 -4.34 13.99
CA GLY A 44 10.36 -3.01 14.42
C GLY A 44 10.29 -1.99 13.28
N ARG A 45 9.84 -0.76 13.57
CA ARG A 45 9.59 0.30 12.56
C ARG A 45 10.85 1.10 12.19
N GLY A 46 12.01 0.45 12.25
CA GLY A 46 13.30 1.05 11.94
C GLY A 46 13.57 1.18 10.43
N PRO A 47 14.65 1.87 10.04
CA PRO A 47 14.98 2.11 8.63
C PRO A 47 15.10 0.84 7.79
N ALA A 48 15.68 -0.23 8.34
CA ALA A 48 15.82 -1.51 7.63
C ALA A 48 14.46 -2.12 7.26
N THR A 49 13.52 -2.13 8.21
CA THR A 49 12.15 -2.60 7.97
C THR A 49 11.41 -1.72 6.97
N ALA A 50 11.55 -0.39 7.09
CA ALA A 50 10.90 0.53 6.17
C ALA A 50 11.34 0.29 4.71
N ASN A 51 12.62 -0.03 4.48
CA ASN A 51 13.11 -0.38 3.14
C ASN A 51 12.48 -1.65 2.57
N ILE A 52 12.27 -2.68 3.39
CA ILE A 52 11.58 -3.89 2.96
C ILE A 52 10.11 -3.57 2.65
N PHE A 53 9.45 -2.82 3.54
CA PHE A 53 8.07 -2.37 3.33
C PHE A 53 7.92 -1.52 2.07
N LEU A 54 8.93 -0.76 1.65
CA LEU A 54 8.87 0.02 0.41
C LEU A 54 8.75 -0.87 -0.83
N ILE A 55 9.53 -1.96 -0.87
CA ILE A 55 9.45 -2.93 -1.97
C ILE A 55 8.06 -3.57 -1.99
N ILE A 56 7.57 -3.99 -0.82
CA ILE A 56 6.24 -4.61 -0.68
C ILE A 56 5.13 -3.60 -1.03
N ALA A 57 5.26 -2.34 -0.65
CA ALA A 57 4.30 -1.29 -0.96
C ALA A 57 4.18 -1.05 -2.48
N ASP A 58 5.31 -1.01 -3.18
CA ASP A 58 5.32 -0.86 -4.64
C ASP A 58 4.64 -2.06 -5.31
N VAL A 59 4.95 -3.29 -4.90
CA VAL A 59 4.30 -4.50 -5.43
C VAL A 59 2.79 -4.50 -5.13
N PHE A 60 2.41 -4.17 -3.89
CA PHE A 60 1.02 -4.07 -3.47
C PHE A 60 0.25 -3.06 -4.32
N LEU A 61 0.77 -1.84 -4.50
CA LEU A 61 0.14 -0.82 -5.33
C LEU A 61 -0.08 -1.32 -6.77
N ARG A 62 0.91 -1.99 -7.36
CA ARG A 62 0.79 -2.55 -8.71
C ARG A 62 -0.29 -3.62 -8.84
N ILE A 63 -0.48 -4.45 -7.81
CA ILE A 63 -1.57 -5.42 -7.76
C ILE A 63 -2.92 -4.71 -7.70
N ILE A 64 -3.05 -3.70 -6.82
CA ILE A 64 -4.28 -2.92 -6.68
C ILE A 64 -4.64 -2.17 -7.97
N GLU A 65 -3.66 -1.62 -8.68
CA GLU A 65 -3.84 -0.90 -9.95
C GLU A 65 -4.01 -1.83 -11.18
N CYS A 66 -3.76 -3.14 -11.02
CA CYS A 66 -3.82 -4.08 -12.12
C CYS A 66 -5.24 -4.21 -12.66
N ARG A 67 -5.38 -4.16 -14.00
CA ARG A 67 -6.66 -4.25 -14.70
C ARG A 67 -6.98 -5.66 -15.21
N GLU A 68 -6.06 -6.61 -15.03
CA GLU A 68 -6.29 -7.99 -15.44
C GLU A 68 -7.46 -8.60 -14.66
N PRO A 69 -8.48 -9.19 -15.32
CA PRO A 69 -9.71 -9.64 -14.66
C PRO A 69 -9.48 -10.57 -13.47
N THR A 70 -8.55 -11.51 -13.58
CA THR A 70 -8.22 -12.45 -12.50
C THR A 70 -7.64 -11.74 -11.28
N VAL A 71 -6.78 -10.74 -11.49
CA VAL A 71 -6.19 -9.95 -10.39
C VAL A 71 -7.26 -9.04 -9.77
N VAL A 72 -8.11 -8.43 -10.59
CA VAL A 72 -9.23 -7.60 -10.10
C VAL A 72 -10.17 -8.43 -9.22
N ALA A 73 -10.53 -9.64 -9.66
CA ALA A 73 -11.39 -10.55 -8.91
C ALA A 73 -10.77 -10.94 -7.56
N GLU A 74 -9.48 -11.29 -7.54
CA GLU A 74 -8.74 -11.63 -6.33
C GLU A 74 -8.70 -10.45 -5.33
N VAL A 75 -8.39 -9.24 -5.80
CA VAL A 75 -8.39 -8.05 -4.96
C VAL A 75 -9.79 -7.76 -4.42
N ASN A 76 -10.83 -7.89 -5.25
CA ASN A 76 -12.21 -7.68 -4.81
C ASN A 76 -12.64 -8.69 -3.74
N ALA A 77 -12.21 -9.96 -3.86
CA ALA A 77 -12.50 -11.00 -2.88
C ALA A 77 -11.85 -10.74 -1.51
N ARG A 78 -10.79 -9.93 -1.47
CA ARG A 78 -10.04 -9.57 -0.24
C ARG A 78 -10.00 -8.07 0.03
N LEU A 79 -10.98 -7.33 -0.49
CA LEU A 79 -10.92 -5.86 -0.48
C LEU A 79 -10.88 -5.30 0.95
N GLU A 80 -11.67 -5.87 1.86
CA GLU A 80 -11.67 -5.48 3.28
C GLU A 80 -10.28 -5.59 3.91
N ASP A 81 -9.61 -6.73 3.72
CA ASP A 81 -8.27 -6.95 4.24
C ASP A 81 -7.26 -5.99 3.61
N CYS A 82 -7.33 -5.80 2.28
CA CYS A 82 -6.45 -4.86 1.57
C CYS A 82 -6.58 -3.44 2.12
N VAL A 83 -7.82 -2.96 2.33
CA VAL A 83 -8.11 -1.65 2.91
C VAL A 83 -7.61 -1.56 4.35
N GLY A 84 -7.90 -2.57 5.16
CA GLY A 84 -7.50 -2.64 6.56
C GLY A 84 -5.98 -2.58 6.74
N ARG A 85 -5.22 -3.37 5.97
CA ARG A 85 -3.75 -3.39 6.00
C ARG A 85 -3.15 -2.09 5.45
N ALA A 86 -3.68 -1.57 4.35
CA ALA A 86 -3.19 -0.32 3.78
C ALA A 86 -3.35 0.87 4.75
N LEU A 87 -4.53 1.00 5.38
CA LEU A 87 -4.78 2.03 6.40
C LEU A 87 -3.88 1.87 7.63
N HIS A 88 -3.68 0.63 8.09
CA HIS A 88 -2.79 0.35 9.20
C HIS A 88 -1.36 0.79 8.90
N VAL A 89 -0.81 0.41 7.74
CA VAL A 89 0.58 0.71 7.36
C VAL A 89 0.77 2.20 7.08
N PHE A 90 -0.19 2.83 6.39
CA PHE A 90 -0.23 4.30 6.20
C PHE A 90 -0.10 5.03 7.54
N HIS A 91 -0.82 4.57 8.56
CA HIS A 91 -0.74 5.14 9.90
C HIS A 91 0.55 4.77 10.64
N ALA A 92 0.99 3.50 10.59
CA ALA A 92 2.12 3.01 11.36
C ALA A 92 3.46 3.59 10.89
N PHE A 93 3.62 3.81 9.59
CA PHE A 93 4.84 4.32 8.95
C PHE A 93 4.72 5.80 8.54
N TYR A 94 3.92 6.57 9.27
CA TYR A 94 3.64 7.98 8.98
C TYR A 94 4.88 8.88 8.81
N CYS A 95 6.01 8.51 9.44
CA CYS A 95 7.29 9.22 9.32
C CYS A 95 8.02 8.99 7.99
N TYR A 96 7.58 8.04 7.16
CA TYR A 96 8.25 7.64 5.91
C TYR A 96 7.43 8.11 4.69
N PRO A 97 7.80 9.24 4.05
CA PRO A 97 6.98 9.86 3.00
C PRO A 97 6.61 8.92 1.86
N ARG A 98 7.57 8.13 1.36
CA ARG A 98 7.31 7.23 0.23
C ARG A 98 6.32 6.11 0.59
N LEU A 99 6.34 5.59 1.82
CA LEU A 99 5.35 4.60 2.27
C LEU A 99 3.95 5.23 2.37
N VAL A 100 3.86 6.40 2.99
CA VAL A 100 2.60 7.15 3.11
C VAL A 100 2.00 7.45 1.74
N CYS A 101 2.82 7.93 0.80
CA CYS A 101 2.35 8.24 -0.55
C CYS A 101 1.91 6.98 -1.32
N THR A 102 2.66 5.88 -1.21
CA THR A 102 2.36 4.64 -1.94
C THR A 102 1.08 3.99 -1.42
N PHE A 103 0.94 3.86 -0.09
CA PHE A 103 -0.29 3.33 0.49
C PHE A 103 -1.47 4.28 0.33
N GLY A 104 -1.26 5.60 0.38
CA GLY A 104 -2.34 6.54 0.12
C GLY A 104 -2.92 6.42 -1.29
N LYS A 105 -2.06 6.25 -2.30
CA LYS A 105 -2.50 5.93 -3.68
C LYS A 105 -3.25 4.60 -3.76
N ALA A 106 -2.76 3.57 -3.08
CA ALA A 106 -3.44 2.28 -3.05
C ALA A 106 -4.83 2.38 -2.40
N ILE A 107 -4.96 3.14 -1.31
CA ILE A 107 -6.22 3.39 -0.62
C ILE A 107 -7.21 4.11 -1.54
N LEU A 108 -6.78 5.15 -2.26
CA LEU A 108 -7.60 5.85 -3.25
C LEU A 108 -8.04 4.92 -4.39
N ALA A 109 -7.11 4.13 -4.95
CA ALA A 109 -7.41 3.17 -6.01
C ALA A 109 -8.41 2.09 -5.57
N MET A 110 -8.34 1.64 -4.32
CA MET A 110 -9.33 0.72 -3.75
C MET A 110 -10.68 1.39 -3.54
N TYR A 111 -10.72 2.64 -3.09
CA TYR A 111 -11.96 3.39 -2.86
C TYR A 111 -12.76 3.62 -4.15
N GLN A 112 -12.08 3.75 -5.29
CA GLN A 112 -12.71 3.88 -6.61
C GLN A 112 -13.37 2.59 -7.13
N ARG A 113 -13.24 1.46 -6.41
CA ARG A 113 -13.85 0.20 -6.83
C ARG A 113 -15.36 0.16 -6.51
N PRO A 114 -16.17 -0.55 -7.30
CA PRO A 114 -17.61 -0.67 -7.02
C PRO A 114 -17.89 -1.20 -5.62
N ASN A 115 -18.80 -0.54 -4.90
CA ASN A 115 -19.20 -0.90 -3.53
C ASN A 115 -18.05 -0.93 -2.51
N ALA A 116 -16.94 -0.22 -2.76
CA ALA A 116 -15.79 -0.21 -1.85
C ALA A 116 -16.09 0.49 -0.51
N GLU A 117 -16.99 1.49 -0.51
CA GLU A 117 -17.34 2.34 0.64
C GLU A 117 -17.62 1.55 1.92
N GLN A 118 -18.30 0.40 1.81
CA GLN A 118 -18.64 -0.45 2.96
C GLN A 118 -17.41 -0.96 3.74
N TYR A 119 -16.25 -1.09 3.08
CA TYR A 119 -15.01 -1.57 3.69
C TYR A 119 -14.19 -0.46 4.35
N PHE A 120 -14.59 0.80 4.19
CA PHE A 120 -13.85 1.98 4.68
C PHE A 120 -14.36 2.50 6.02
N GLY A 121 -15.19 1.75 6.76
CA GLY A 121 -15.75 2.20 8.05
C GLY A 121 -14.69 2.63 9.09
N LYS A 122 -13.48 2.05 9.04
CA LYS A 122 -12.35 2.41 9.91
C LYS A 122 -11.50 3.57 9.38
N ALA A 123 -11.66 3.97 8.12
CA ALA A 123 -10.83 5.00 7.48
C ALA A 123 -10.92 6.35 8.21
N SER A 124 -12.11 6.72 8.69
CA SER A 124 -12.34 7.95 9.46
C SER A 124 -11.43 8.08 10.69
N PHE A 125 -11.21 6.99 11.42
CA PHE A 125 -10.30 6.95 12.56
C PHE A 125 -8.85 7.21 12.12
N TYR A 126 -8.37 6.48 11.12
CA TYR A 126 -6.99 6.58 10.65
C TYR A 126 -6.67 7.94 10.03
N LEU A 127 -7.55 8.46 9.18
CA LEU A 127 -7.36 9.72 8.47
C LEU A 127 -7.40 10.93 9.42
N ARG A 128 -8.31 10.95 10.40
CA ARG A 128 -8.32 12.00 11.45
C ARG A 128 -7.05 11.99 12.29
N TYR A 129 -6.51 10.80 12.57
CA TYR A 129 -5.22 10.70 13.27
C TYR A 129 -4.08 11.25 12.41
N ALA A 130 -4.06 10.90 11.12
CA ALA A 130 -3.07 11.41 10.18
C ALA A 130 -3.12 12.94 10.05
N GLN A 131 -4.31 13.55 10.02
CA GLN A 131 -4.48 15.02 10.03
C GLN A 131 -3.77 15.68 11.21
N LYS A 132 -3.93 15.13 12.42
CA LYS A 132 -3.24 15.64 13.61
C LYS A 132 -1.72 15.50 13.49
N ARG A 133 -1.23 14.36 12.99
CA ARG A 133 0.22 14.11 12.82
C ARG A 133 0.84 14.98 11.73
N PHE A 134 0.13 15.24 10.64
CA PHE A 134 0.66 15.97 9.49
C PHE A 134 0.45 17.49 9.60
N ALA A 135 -0.26 17.97 10.62
CA ALA A 135 -0.33 19.40 10.92
C ALA A 135 1.03 20.01 11.29
N SER A 136 1.97 19.20 11.79
CA SER A 136 3.30 19.65 12.22
C SER A 136 4.39 19.54 11.16
N ILE A 137 4.09 19.01 9.96
CA ILE A 137 5.05 18.89 8.86
C ILE A 137 4.85 20.02 7.82
N PRO A 138 5.89 20.38 7.05
CA PRO A 138 5.81 21.46 6.08
C PRO A 138 4.65 21.28 5.09
N GLU A 139 4.04 22.38 4.65
CA GLU A 139 2.97 22.37 3.63
C GLU A 139 3.41 21.73 2.31
N THR A 140 4.69 21.85 1.98
CA THR A 140 5.29 21.26 0.78
C THR A 140 5.58 19.76 0.90
N ASP A 141 5.33 19.15 2.06
CA ASP A 141 5.57 17.72 2.24
C ASP A 141 4.53 16.88 1.45
N PRO A 142 4.96 15.94 0.59
CA PRO A 142 4.06 15.19 -0.29
C PRO A 142 3.04 14.33 0.48
N ARG A 143 3.27 14.04 1.76
CA ARG A 143 2.31 13.34 2.62
C ARG A 143 1.04 14.15 2.85
N ARG A 144 1.12 15.49 2.85
CA ARG A 144 -0.04 16.36 3.04
C ARG A 144 -0.97 16.32 1.84
N ALA A 145 -0.43 16.45 0.63
CA ALA A 145 -1.23 16.36 -0.60
C ALA A 145 -2.01 15.04 -0.68
N VAL A 146 -1.36 13.92 -0.37
CA VAL A 146 -2.02 12.60 -0.35
C VAL A 146 -3.11 12.51 0.72
N LEU A 147 -2.87 13.07 1.92
CA LEU A 147 -3.86 13.08 2.99
C LEU A 147 -5.06 13.99 2.66
N GLU A 148 -4.83 15.13 2.03
CA GLU A 148 -5.87 16.05 1.57
C GLU A 148 -6.79 15.35 0.56
N GLU A 149 -6.21 14.65 -0.42
CA GLU A 149 -6.98 13.87 -1.40
C GLU A 149 -7.79 12.75 -0.73
N LEU A 150 -7.18 11.96 0.15
CA LEU A 150 -7.87 10.92 0.92
C LEU A 150 -9.02 11.49 1.76
N THR A 151 -8.80 12.62 2.42
CA THR A 151 -9.83 13.29 3.22
C THR A 151 -10.98 13.75 2.34
N SER A 152 -10.67 14.39 1.21
CA SER A 152 -11.67 14.91 0.29
C SER A 152 -12.53 13.80 -0.33
N GLN A 153 -11.94 12.64 -0.63
CA GLN A 153 -12.67 11.55 -1.27
C GLN A 153 -13.38 10.62 -0.30
N ILE A 154 -12.86 10.42 0.93
CA ILE A 154 -13.37 9.37 1.82
C ILE A 154 -14.15 9.94 3.02
N LEU A 155 -13.79 11.13 3.50
CA LEU A 155 -14.44 11.74 4.67
C LEU A 155 -15.55 12.72 4.29
N ASN A 156 -15.50 13.26 3.08
CA ASN A 156 -16.45 14.25 2.58
C ASN A 156 -17.39 13.69 1.49
N SER A 157 -17.26 12.39 1.16
CA SER A 157 -18.21 11.60 0.35
C SER A 157 -19.45 11.24 1.16
#